data_AF-A0A2T1G850-F1
#
_entry.id   AF-A0A2T1G850-F1
#
_cell.length_a   1.000
_cell.length_b   1.000
_cell.length_c   1.000
_cell.angle_alpha   90.00
_cell.angle_beta   90.00
_cell.angle_gamma   90.00
#
_symmetry.space_group_name_H-M   'P 1'
#
loop_
_entity.id
_entity.type
_entity.pdbx_description
1 polymer ?
#
loop_
_entity_poly.entity_id
_entity_poly.type
_entity_poly.pdbx_seq_one_letter_code
_entity_poly.pdbx_strand_id
1 'polypeptide(L)'
;MKDSSNFSAAERVESLKAGAVAALSCLVGFGAIALVNTLILAQWWDFLAGLQVRAIDLNFGLRGLMAVVGGFLFGVTYRYAIRRDTNPHLKSGVVLAFGLVRAFGQLDAGLSFEPGKMPGLQELWPFAVVGVESVVLFAIAGLVLDWAIGFDGFANGRSLIQPFGRS
;
A
#
# COMPACT_ATOMS: atom_id res chain seq x y z
N MET A 1 -0.88 -41.51 5.92
CA MET A 1 -0.68 -40.27 5.14
C MET A 1 -0.32 -39.17 6.11
N LYS A 2 0.91 -38.64 6.04
CA LYS A 2 1.35 -37.50 6.86
C LYS A 2 0.77 -36.23 6.24
N ASP A 3 0.05 -35.44 7.02
CA ASP A 3 -0.46 -34.14 6.60
C ASP A 3 0.71 -33.23 6.18
N SER A 4 0.83 -33.02 4.87
CA SER A 4 1.92 -32.28 4.23
C SER A 4 1.65 -30.78 4.11
N SER A 5 0.69 -30.22 4.87
CA SER A 5 0.46 -28.77 4.90
C SER A 5 1.28 -28.10 6.01
N ASN A 6 2.54 -27.76 5.70
CA ASN A 6 3.51 -27.08 6.56
C ASN A 6 3.17 -25.59 6.85
N PHE A 7 1.93 -25.28 7.21
CA PHE A 7 1.54 -24.02 7.83
C PHE A 7 0.56 -24.33 8.95
N SER A 8 0.95 -24.09 10.19
CA SER A 8 0.03 -24.21 11.32
C SER A 8 -1.16 -23.28 11.08
N ALA A 9 -2.39 -23.72 11.36
CA ALA A 9 -3.59 -22.89 11.15
C ALA A 9 -3.47 -21.50 11.81
N ALA A 10 -2.70 -21.42 12.91
CA ALA A 10 -2.32 -20.18 13.58
C ALA A 10 -1.56 -19.21 12.66
N GLU A 11 -0.53 -19.65 11.94
CA GLU A 11 0.31 -18.82 11.08
C GLU A 11 -0.49 -18.20 9.92
N ARG A 12 -1.50 -18.93 9.42
CA ARG A 12 -2.42 -18.44 8.40
C ARG A 12 -3.29 -17.30 8.93
N VAL A 13 -3.83 -17.45 10.14
CA VAL A 13 -4.67 -16.43 10.79
C VAL A 13 -3.87 -15.17 11.09
N GLU A 14 -2.62 -15.29 11.52
CA GLU A 14 -1.81 -14.11 11.81
C GLU A 14 -1.32 -13.37 10.57
N SER A 15 -1.12 -14.10 9.45
CA SER A 15 -0.88 -13.49 8.14
C SER A 15 -2.12 -12.76 7.64
N LEU A 16 -3.30 -13.33 7.85
CA LEU A 16 -4.58 -12.68 7.54
C LEU A 16 -4.77 -11.39 8.35
N LYS A 17 -4.40 -11.40 9.64
CA LYS A 17 -4.43 -10.21 10.50
C LYS A 17 -3.45 -9.14 10.02
N ALA A 18 -2.23 -9.52 9.65
CA ALA A 18 -1.24 -8.61 9.06
C ALA A 18 -1.77 -7.96 7.76
N GLY A 19 -2.38 -8.76 6.89
CA GLY A 19 -3.07 -8.26 5.69
C GLY A 19 -4.19 -7.29 6.03
N ALA A 20 -5.04 -7.60 7.01
CA ALA A 20 -6.15 -6.73 7.42
C ALA A 20 -5.68 -5.37 7.99
N VAL A 21 -4.62 -5.38 8.81
CA VAL A 21 -4.03 -4.14 9.36
C VAL A 21 -3.45 -3.27 8.24
N ALA A 22 -2.71 -3.87 7.31
CA ALA A 22 -2.16 -3.14 6.17
C ALA A 22 -3.27 -2.62 5.24
N ALA A 23 -4.33 -3.39 5.00
CA ALA A 23 -5.49 -2.99 4.22
C ALA A 23 -6.20 -1.77 4.82
N LEU A 24 -6.44 -1.76 6.14
CA LEU A 24 -7.01 -0.62 6.84
C LEU A 24 -6.09 0.60 6.79
N SER A 25 -4.78 0.41 6.97
CA SER A 25 -3.81 1.50 6.85
C SER A 25 -3.79 2.09 5.45
N CYS A 26 -3.86 1.26 4.40
CA CYS A 26 -3.93 1.73 3.02
C CYS A 26 -5.26 2.44 2.71
N LEU A 27 -6.38 2.01 3.30
CA LEU A 27 -7.67 2.70 3.16
C LEU A 27 -7.59 4.12 3.75
N VAL A 28 -7.07 4.25 4.98
CA VAL A 28 -6.90 5.54 5.67
C VAL A 28 -5.91 6.41 4.92
N GLY A 29 -4.76 5.85 4.52
CA GLY A 29 -3.75 6.57 3.76
C GLY A 29 -4.26 7.05 2.39
N PHE A 30 -5.06 6.23 1.70
CA PHE A 30 -5.69 6.62 0.44
C PHE A 30 -6.68 7.78 0.65
N GLY A 31 -7.48 7.74 1.72
CA GLY A 31 -8.36 8.84 2.10
C GLY A 31 -7.58 10.12 2.41
N ALA A 32 -6.48 10.02 3.15
CA ALA A 32 -5.61 11.15 3.47
C ALA A 32 -4.97 11.76 2.21
N ILE A 33 -4.45 10.93 1.31
CA ILE A 33 -3.88 11.37 0.02
C ILE A 33 -4.97 12.04 -0.85
N ALA A 34 -6.19 11.47 -0.89
CA ALA A 34 -7.31 12.08 -1.61
C ALA A 34 -7.70 13.45 -1.02
N LEU A 35 -7.66 13.61 0.31
CA LEU A 35 -7.89 14.89 0.98
C LEU A 35 -6.77 15.90 0.70
N VAL A 36 -5.51 15.48 0.74
CA VAL A 36 -4.36 16.36 0.43
C VAL A 36 -4.40 16.82 -1.03
N ASN A 37 -4.72 15.92 -1.96
CA ASN A 37 -4.87 16.27 -3.37
C ASN A 37 -6.00 17.28 -3.61
N THR A 38 -7.13 17.12 -2.92
CA THR A 38 -8.30 18.00 -3.09
C THR A 38 -8.17 19.34 -2.36
N LEU A 39 -7.56 19.39 -1.19
CA LEU A 39 -7.49 20.60 -0.35
C LEU A 39 -6.23 21.44 -0.56
N ILE A 40 -5.09 20.81 -0.87
CA ILE A 40 -3.79 21.47 -0.87
C ILE A 40 -3.22 21.55 -2.29
N LEU A 41 -3.12 20.43 -3.01
CA LEU A 41 -2.46 20.41 -4.31
C LEU A 41 -3.29 21.09 -5.41
N ALA A 42 -4.60 20.87 -5.44
CA ALA A 42 -5.51 21.49 -6.43
C ALA A 42 -5.62 23.02 -6.29
N GLN A 43 -5.35 23.57 -5.10
CA GLN A 43 -5.45 25.02 -4.86
C GLN A 43 -4.17 25.77 -5.26
N TRP A 44 -3.02 25.09 -5.30
CA TRP A 44 -1.72 25.73 -5.55
C TRP A 44 -1.20 25.53 -6.98
N TRP A 45 -1.65 24.49 -7.70
CA TRP A 45 -1.11 24.15 -9.02
C TRP A 45 -2.22 23.67 -9.98
N ASP A 46 -2.54 24.49 -10.99
CA ASP A 46 -3.62 24.20 -11.96
C ASP A 46 -3.40 22.92 -12.79
N PHE A 47 -2.15 22.47 -12.98
CA PHE A 47 -1.87 21.20 -13.69
C PHE A 47 -2.23 19.95 -12.86
N LEU A 48 -2.34 20.07 -11.54
CA LEU A 48 -2.77 19.00 -10.62
C LEU A 48 -4.29 18.96 -10.43
N ALA A 49 -5.03 19.91 -11.00
CA ALA A 49 -6.49 19.94 -10.92
C ALA A 49 -7.14 18.66 -11.48
N GLY A 50 -6.45 17.93 -12.37
CA GLY A 50 -6.89 16.61 -12.86
C GLY A 50 -6.86 15.48 -11.82
N LEU A 51 -6.11 15.62 -10.72
CA LEU A 51 -6.12 14.67 -9.60
C LEU A 51 -7.25 14.93 -8.59
N GLN A 52 -7.98 16.05 -8.73
CA GLN A 52 -9.02 16.42 -7.79
C GLN A 52 -10.16 15.40 -7.84
N VAL A 53 -10.44 14.78 -6.69
CA VAL A 53 -11.63 13.95 -6.51
C VAL A 53 -12.83 14.88 -6.41
N ARG A 54 -13.42 15.22 -7.55
CA ARG A 54 -14.54 16.17 -7.65
C ARG A 54 -15.89 15.54 -7.28
N ALA A 55 -16.01 14.22 -7.36
CA ALA A 55 -17.20 13.47 -6.99
C ALA A 55 -16.83 12.08 -6.43
N ILE A 56 -17.63 11.58 -5.47
CA ILE A 56 -17.56 10.19 -5.03
C ILE A 56 -18.28 9.33 -6.09
N ASP A 57 -17.58 9.08 -7.20
CA ASP A 57 -18.05 8.22 -8.27
C ASP A 57 -17.64 6.76 -8.04
N LEU A 58 -18.25 5.84 -8.79
CA LEU A 58 -17.89 4.41 -8.80
C LEU A 58 -16.38 4.21 -9.04
N ASN A 59 -15.76 5.08 -9.85
CA ASN A 59 -14.31 5.10 -10.08
C ASN A 59 -13.50 5.34 -8.81
N PHE A 60 -13.98 6.21 -7.90
CA PHE A 60 -13.33 6.43 -6.62
C PHE A 60 -13.43 5.18 -5.74
N GLY A 61 -14.61 4.55 -5.70
CA GLY A 61 -14.82 3.28 -5.01
C GLY A 61 -13.91 2.16 -5.51
N LEU A 62 -13.77 2.02 -6.84
CA LEU A 62 -12.89 1.02 -7.46
C LEU A 62 -11.41 1.30 -7.17
N ARG A 63 -10.96 2.56 -7.24
CA ARG A 63 -9.59 2.96 -6.87
C ARG A 63 -9.29 2.68 -5.39
N GLY A 64 -10.26 2.93 -4.51
CA GLY A 64 -10.19 2.58 -3.10
C GLY A 64 -10.09 1.08 -2.88
N LEU A 65 -10.94 0.29 -3.56
CA LEU A 65 -10.90 -1.18 -3.49
C LEU A 65 -9.54 -1.74 -3.95
N MET A 66 -8.99 -1.24 -5.06
CA MET A 66 -7.65 -1.61 -5.51
C MET A 66 -6.56 -1.26 -4.50
N ALA A 67 -6.70 -0.14 -3.79
CA ALA A 67 -5.79 0.23 -2.69
C ALA A 67 -5.89 -0.71 -1.49
N VAL A 68 -7.11 -1.10 -1.11
CA VAL A 68 -7.36 -2.04 -0.01
C VAL A 68 -6.83 -3.43 -0.34
N VAL A 69 -7.12 -3.94 -1.54
CA VAL A 69 -6.62 -5.25 -2.00
C VAL A 69 -5.10 -5.22 -2.13
N GLY A 70 -4.53 -4.17 -2.72
CA GLY A 70 -3.08 -3.98 -2.79
C GLY A 70 -2.42 -3.91 -1.42
N GLY A 71 -3.01 -3.18 -0.47
CA GLY A 71 -2.57 -3.10 0.92
C GLY A 71 -2.66 -4.44 1.66
N PHE A 72 -3.73 -5.21 1.42
CA PHE A 72 -3.89 -6.55 1.97
C PHE A 72 -2.79 -7.49 1.48
N LEU A 73 -2.57 -7.56 0.17
CA LEU A 73 -1.50 -8.38 -0.42
C LEU A 73 -0.12 -7.93 0.07
N PHE A 74 0.12 -6.62 0.17
CA PHE A 74 1.33 -6.07 0.73
C PHE A 74 1.55 -6.53 2.17
N GLY A 75 0.54 -6.44 3.04
CA GLY A 75 0.68 -6.84 4.45
C GLY A 75 0.99 -8.32 4.65
N VAL A 76 0.33 -9.19 3.87
CA VAL A 76 0.65 -10.63 3.86
C VAL A 76 2.09 -10.84 3.38
N THR A 77 2.46 -10.25 2.24
CA THR A 77 3.78 -10.41 1.64
C THR A 77 4.89 -9.85 2.53
N TYR A 78 4.65 -8.71 3.16
CA TYR A 78 5.59 -8.06 4.07
C TYR A 78 5.91 -8.99 5.23
N ARG A 79 4.91 -9.53 5.92
CA ARG A 79 5.10 -10.51 7.01
C ARG A 79 5.95 -11.71 6.56
N TYR A 80 5.73 -12.23 5.35
CA TYR A 80 6.55 -13.33 4.81
C TYR A 80 7.98 -12.89 4.48
N ALA A 81 8.19 -11.67 3.99
CA ALA A 81 9.51 -11.13 3.65
C ALA A 81 10.38 -10.92 4.89
N ILE A 82 9.84 -10.31 5.96
CA ILE A 82 10.56 -10.10 7.23
C ILE A 82 10.71 -11.37 8.08
N ARG A 83 10.09 -12.49 7.70
CA ARG A 83 10.22 -13.77 8.41
C ARG A 83 11.64 -14.35 8.35
N ARG A 84 12.36 -14.14 7.24
CA ARG A 84 13.66 -14.79 7.01
C ARG A 84 14.85 -13.85 7.16
N ASP A 85 14.64 -12.54 7.14
CA ASP A 85 15.73 -11.58 7.13
C ASP A 85 15.33 -10.26 7.82
N THR A 86 16.16 -9.80 8.75
CA THR A 86 16.00 -8.51 9.47
C THR A 86 16.70 -7.36 8.74
N ASN A 87 17.17 -7.59 7.52
CA ASN A 87 17.82 -6.57 6.71
C ASN A 87 16.86 -5.41 6.38
N PRO A 88 17.18 -4.17 6.80
CA PRO A 88 16.33 -3.00 6.56
C PRO A 88 16.15 -2.71 5.06
N HIS A 89 17.12 -3.09 4.22
CA HIS A 89 17.04 -2.95 2.76
C HIS A 89 15.95 -3.82 2.13
N LEU A 90 15.67 -5.01 2.68
CA LEU A 90 14.58 -5.87 2.19
C LEU A 90 13.21 -5.24 2.48
N LYS A 91 13.03 -4.64 3.67
CA LYS A 91 11.80 -3.94 4.04
C LYS A 91 11.49 -2.78 3.10
N SER A 92 12.48 -1.92 2.87
CA SER A 92 12.33 -0.79 1.95
C SER A 92 12.13 -1.26 0.51
N GLY A 93 12.79 -2.34 0.09
CA GLY A 93 12.62 -2.93 -1.24
C GLY A 93 11.20 -3.43 -1.51
N VAL A 94 10.56 -4.09 -0.53
CA VAL A 94 9.16 -4.55 -0.65
C VAL A 94 8.20 -3.36 -0.75
N VAL A 95 8.40 -2.32 0.07
CA VAL A 95 7.62 -1.08 -0.01
C VAL A 95 7.76 -0.42 -1.38
N LEU A 96 8.99 -0.31 -1.88
CA LEU A 96 9.30 0.31 -3.17
C LEU A 96 8.67 -0.49 -4.32
N ALA A 97 8.77 -1.82 -4.29
CA ALA A 97 8.20 -2.69 -5.31
C ALA A 97 6.67 -2.54 -5.42
N PHE A 98 5.95 -2.59 -4.30
CA PHE A 98 4.50 -2.41 -4.30
C PHE A 98 4.08 -0.97 -4.67
N GLY A 99 4.84 0.03 -4.22
CA GLY A 99 4.64 1.43 -4.60
C GLY A 99 4.80 1.64 -6.11
N LEU A 100 5.86 1.09 -6.71
CA LEU A 100 6.09 1.17 -8.16
C LEU A 100 5.03 0.40 -8.94
N VAL A 101 4.69 -0.82 -8.54
CA VAL A 101 3.65 -1.61 -9.24
C VAL A 101 2.32 -0.87 -9.26
N ARG A 102 1.94 -0.22 -8.15
CA ARG A 102 0.75 0.63 -8.09
C ARG A 102 0.88 1.87 -8.98
N ALA A 103 2.02 2.56 -8.93
CA ALA A 103 2.29 3.73 -9.75
C ALA A 103 2.20 3.41 -11.25
N PHE A 104 2.80 2.30 -11.68
CA PHE A 104 2.73 1.80 -13.04
C PHE A 104 1.30 1.41 -13.45
N GLY A 105 0.52 0.78 -12.55
CA GLY A 105 -0.88 0.49 -12.84
C GLY A 105 -1.75 1.74 -13.00
N GLN A 106 -1.44 2.81 -12.26
CA GLN A 106 -2.13 4.10 -12.41
C GLN A 106 -1.68 4.87 -13.66
N LEU A 107 -0.41 4.75 -14.03
CA LEU A 107 0.13 5.22 -15.30
C LEU A 107 -0.57 4.53 -16.47
N ASP A 108 -0.63 3.20 -16.47
CA ASP A 108 -1.27 2.42 -17.54
C ASP A 108 -2.77 2.74 -17.69
N ALA A 109 -3.48 2.91 -16.56
CA ALA A 109 -4.89 3.30 -16.58
C ALA A 109 -5.14 4.78 -16.96
N GLY A 110 -4.14 5.65 -16.81
CA GLY A 110 -4.26 7.09 -17.08
C GLY A 110 -3.63 7.55 -18.40
N LEU A 111 -2.74 6.74 -18.99
CA LEU A 111 -2.13 7.00 -20.28
C LEU A 111 -3.11 6.61 -21.39
N SER A 112 -3.95 7.57 -21.80
CA SER A 112 -4.61 7.50 -23.10
C SER A 112 -3.60 7.94 -24.16
N PHE A 113 -2.89 6.98 -24.75
CA PHE A 113 -2.00 7.27 -25.88
C PHE A 113 -2.85 7.71 -27.08
N GLU A 114 -2.95 9.02 -27.31
CA GLU A 114 -3.41 9.51 -28.61
C GLU A 114 -2.39 9.04 -29.68
N PRO A 115 -2.84 8.31 -30.71
CA PRO A 115 -1.93 7.83 -31.75
C PRO A 115 -1.21 9.00 -32.41
N GLY A 116 0.12 9.04 -32.27
CA GLY A 116 0.97 10.03 -32.95
C GLY A 116 1.40 11.25 -32.14
N LYS A 117 1.06 11.36 -30.84
CA LYS A 117 1.63 12.37 -29.93
C LYS A 117 2.50 11.72 -28.86
N MET A 118 3.74 12.19 -28.76
CA MET A 118 4.59 11.87 -27.61
C MET A 118 4.14 12.78 -26.44
N PRO A 119 3.77 12.23 -25.28
CA PRO A 119 3.31 13.04 -24.15
C PRO A 119 4.45 13.98 -23.71
N GLY A 120 4.13 15.26 -23.53
CA GLY A 120 5.09 16.24 -23.03
C GLY A 120 5.46 15.99 -21.57
N LEU A 121 6.62 16.49 -21.13
CA LEU A 121 7.08 16.37 -19.74
C LEU A 121 6.07 16.93 -18.71
N GLN A 122 5.24 17.90 -19.10
CA GLN A 122 4.18 18.46 -18.27
C GLN A 122 3.01 17.50 -18.02
N GLU A 123 2.70 16.60 -18.96
CA GLU A 123 1.65 15.59 -18.76
C GLU A 123 2.16 14.42 -17.92
N LEU A 124 3.47 14.16 -17.92
CA LEU A 124 4.11 13.12 -17.10
C LEU A 124 4.25 13.52 -15.63
N TRP A 125 4.26 14.81 -15.34
CA TRP A 125 4.44 15.36 -13.99
C TRP A 125 3.38 14.90 -12.95
N PRO A 126 2.06 14.98 -13.22
CA PRO A 126 1.06 14.46 -12.28
C PRO A 126 1.24 12.97 -11.99
N PHE A 127 1.71 12.17 -12.94
CA PHE A 127 1.99 10.75 -12.69
C PHE A 127 3.19 10.52 -11.79
N ALA A 128 4.23 11.36 -11.88
CA ALA A 128 5.36 11.30 -10.96
C ALA A 128 4.91 11.57 -9.51
N VAL A 129 4.02 12.54 -9.32
CA VAL A 129 3.42 12.84 -8.00
C VAL A 129 2.63 11.64 -7.47
N VAL A 130 1.74 11.08 -8.29
CA VAL A 130 0.96 9.86 -7.95
C VAL A 130 1.87 8.67 -7.63
N GLY A 131 3.01 8.55 -8.31
CA GLY A 131 4.00 7.52 -8.04
C GLY A 131 4.65 7.68 -6.66
N VAL A 132 5.04 8.90 -6.31
CA VAL A 132 5.57 9.21 -4.96
C VAL A 132 4.51 8.96 -3.89
N GLU A 133 3.27 9.39 -4.12
CA GLU A 133 2.14 9.14 -3.22
C GLU A 133 1.93 7.64 -2.98
N SER A 134 2.03 6.82 -4.03
CA SER A 134 1.91 5.37 -3.93
C SER A 134 3.02 4.76 -3.08
N VAL A 135 4.27 5.20 -3.25
CA VAL A 135 5.39 4.74 -2.41
C VAL A 135 5.20 5.17 -0.95
N VAL A 136 4.78 6.43 -0.71
CA VAL A 136 4.50 6.93 0.64
C VAL A 136 3.36 6.15 1.31
N LEU A 137 2.30 5.82 0.56
CA LEU A 137 1.18 5.01 1.05
C LEU A 137 1.66 3.66 1.59
N PHE A 138 2.46 2.92 0.82
CA PHE A 138 2.99 1.62 1.24
C PHE A 138 4.08 1.76 2.31
N ALA A 139 4.82 2.87 2.35
CA ALA A 139 5.78 3.14 3.42
C ALA A 139 5.07 3.32 4.76
N ILE A 140 3.97 4.09 4.79
CA ILE A 140 3.13 4.24 5.99
C ILE A 140 2.55 2.88 6.39
N ALA A 141 2.00 2.10 5.45
CA ALA A 141 1.49 0.77 5.75
C ALA A 141 2.58 -0.17 6.31
N GLY A 142 3.80 -0.09 5.77
CA GLY A 142 4.97 -0.82 6.27
C GLY A 142 5.35 -0.42 7.68
N LEU A 143 5.37 0.88 8.00
CA LEU A 143 5.64 1.40 9.35
C LEU A 143 4.56 0.96 10.35
N VAL A 144 3.28 1.05 9.96
CA VAL A 144 2.16 0.58 10.79
C VAL A 144 2.26 -0.92 11.04
N LEU A 145 2.70 -1.69 10.04
CA LEU A 145 2.87 -3.13 10.19
C LEU A 145 4.09 -3.48 11.03
N ASP A 146 5.20 -2.74 10.90
CA ASP A 146 6.36 -2.84 11.79
C ASP A 146 5.99 -2.53 13.24
N TRP A 147 5.16 -1.51 13.45
CA TRP A 147 4.56 -1.26 14.76
C TRP A 147 3.66 -2.42 15.18
N ALA A 148 2.74 -2.91 14.35
CA ALA A 148 1.82 -3.99 14.73
C ALA A 148 2.53 -5.33 15.03
N ILE A 149 3.69 -5.58 14.41
CA ILE A 149 4.53 -6.77 14.63
C ILE A 149 5.48 -6.56 15.82
N GLY A 150 6.03 -5.36 16.00
CA GLY A 150 6.94 -5.02 17.10
C GLY A 150 6.24 -4.54 18.39
N PHE A 151 4.94 -4.29 18.36
CA PHE A 151 4.16 -3.81 19.52
C PHE A 151 3.93 -4.97 20.50
N ASP A 152 4.80 -5.03 21.50
CA ASP A 152 4.83 -6.03 22.58
C ASP A 152 4.19 -5.55 23.91
N GLY A 153 3.28 -4.57 23.90
CA GLY A 153 2.65 -4.20 25.18
C GLY A 153 1.52 -3.18 25.13
N PHE A 154 0.35 -3.61 25.60
CA PHE A 154 -0.08 -3.19 26.93
C PHE A 154 -0.64 -4.41 27.69
N ALA A 155 0.00 -4.74 28.82
CA ALA A 155 -0.45 -5.59 29.92
C ALA A 155 -0.31 -7.14 29.87
N ASN A 156 0.06 -7.83 28.78
CA ASN A 156 0.12 -9.31 28.86
C ASN A 156 1.06 -10.06 27.89
N GLY A 157 2.23 -9.50 27.54
CA GLY A 157 3.29 -10.26 26.83
C GLY A 157 2.84 -10.96 25.54
N ARG A 158 1.85 -10.41 24.85
CA ARG A 158 1.30 -10.94 23.60
C ARG A 158 1.26 -9.82 22.57
N SER A 159 2.23 -9.83 21.68
CA SER A 159 2.22 -9.08 20.42
C SER A 159 0.85 -9.20 19.72
N LEU A 160 0.33 -8.12 19.14
CA LEU A 160 -0.93 -8.15 18.38
C LEU A 160 -0.88 -9.18 17.23
N ILE A 161 0.31 -9.43 16.70
CA ILE A 161 0.59 -10.35 15.61
C ILE A 161 1.86 -11.11 16.03
N GLN A 162 1.80 -12.43 16.28
CA GLN A 162 3.01 -13.10 16.75
C GLN A 162 4.06 -13.22 15.64
N PRO A 163 5.35 -13.09 15.99
CA PRO A 163 6.42 -13.46 15.10
C PRO A 163 6.35 -14.95 14.82
N PHE A 164 6.55 -15.30 13.55
CA PHE A 164 6.48 -16.67 13.07
C PHE A 164 7.49 -17.57 13.82
N GLY A 165 7.04 -18.65 14.47
CA GLY A 165 7.91 -19.62 15.16
C GLY A 165 7.92 -19.55 16.70
N ARG A 166 7.03 -18.77 17.34
CA ARG A 166 6.70 -18.92 18.77
C ARG A 166 5.40 -19.71 18.93
N SER A 167 5.45 -21.03 18.70
CA SER A 167 4.40 -21.96 19.12
C SER A 167 5.00 -23.06 19.97
#